data_AF-A0A1A0TI98-F1
#
_entry.id   AF-A0A1A0TI98-F1
#
_cell.length_a   1.000
_cell.length_b   1.000
_cell.length_c   1.000
_cell.angle_alpha   90.00
_cell.angle_beta   90.00
_cell.angle_gamma   90.00
#
_symmetry.space_group_name_H-M   'P 1'
#
loop_
_entity.id
_entity.type
_entity.pdbx_description
1 polymer ?
#
loop_
_entity_poly.entity_id
_entity_poly.type
_entity_poly.pdbx_seq_one_letter_code
_entity_poly.pdbx_strand_id
1 'polypeptide(L)'
;MADWWRSGATFRGFLDDRDEFWRSPDGQRLQAVHEAAEADLQAWLAEQPGVVIHSHGGYVPEQWEGQVDGHSFYFRERDTEWDIEIDRRPSGWVMRSGDTGNDDGTTPNQRDAIVEGDVIATGRTTAEGYGDSPRERAAFIVATIREHLTRQACTHPGLEALAAVLGVPARWCPTCGIRVRDQGVTREP
;
A
#
# COMPACT_ATOMS: atom_id res chain seq x y z
N MET A 1 -1.89 37.92 1.22
CA MET A 1 -1.13 36.79 0.63
C MET A 1 -1.53 36.73 -0.82
N ALA A 2 -0.59 36.99 -1.73
CA ALA A 2 -0.88 37.31 -3.13
C ALA A 2 -1.03 36.04 -3.99
N ASP A 3 -2.11 35.99 -4.76
CA ASP A 3 -2.44 34.95 -5.74
C ASP A 3 -1.53 35.02 -6.98
N TRP A 4 -0.29 34.54 -6.85
CA TRP A 4 0.71 34.57 -7.93
C TRP A 4 0.36 33.67 -9.15
N TRP A 5 -0.61 32.77 -9.01
CA TRP A 5 -0.94 31.75 -10.03
C TRP A 5 -2.02 32.12 -11.07
N ARG A 6 -2.56 33.35 -11.06
CA ARG A 6 -3.75 33.70 -11.88
C ARG A 6 -3.49 34.11 -13.34
N SER A 7 -2.27 33.97 -13.87
CA SER A 7 -1.98 34.36 -15.27
C SER A 7 -1.25 33.27 -16.05
N GLY A 8 -1.58 33.12 -17.34
CA GLY A 8 -0.91 32.15 -18.22
C GLY A 8 0.60 32.42 -18.39
N ALA A 9 1.05 33.66 -18.21
CA ALA A 9 2.45 34.04 -18.27
C ALA A 9 3.25 33.60 -17.03
N THR A 10 2.69 33.72 -15.83
CA THR A 10 3.34 33.24 -14.59
C THR A 10 3.38 31.72 -14.53
N PHE A 11 2.36 31.04 -15.05
CA PHE A 11 2.39 29.58 -15.20
C PHE A 11 3.43 29.13 -16.22
N ARG A 12 3.55 29.83 -17.37
CA ARG A 12 4.58 29.52 -18.36
C ARG A 12 5.99 29.70 -17.79
N GLY A 13 6.25 30.81 -17.10
CA GLY A 13 7.54 31.05 -16.44
C GLY A 13 7.89 29.95 -15.43
N PHE A 14 6.93 29.51 -14.62
CA PHE A 14 7.14 28.38 -13.71
C PHE A 14 7.49 27.07 -14.44
N LEU A 15 6.83 26.77 -15.58
CA LEU A 15 7.15 25.58 -16.37
C LEU A 15 8.56 25.67 -16.97
N ASP A 16 8.96 26.84 -17.45
CA ASP A 16 10.28 27.06 -18.03
C ASP A 16 11.38 26.91 -16.96
N ASP A 17 11.19 27.49 -15.77
CA ASP A 17 12.09 27.35 -14.62
C ASP A 17 12.22 25.88 -14.18
N ARG A 18 11.10 25.15 -14.16
CA ARG A 18 11.08 23.71 -13.86
C ARG A 18 11.84 22.91 -14.91
N ASP A 19 11.65 23.22 -16.18
CA ASP A 19 12.33 22.53 -17.28
C ASP A 19 13.84 22.87 -17.29
N GLU A 20 14.23 24.10 -16.92
CA GLU A 20 15.63 24.47 -16.69
C GLU A 20 16.25 23.67 -15.54
N PHE A 21 15.53 23.57 -14.42
CA PHE A 21 15.98 22.77 -13.28
C PHE A 21 16.24 21.31 -13.66
N TRP A 22 15.32 20.65 -14.37
CA TRP A 22 15.49 19.25 -14.78
C TRP A 22 16.63 19.04 -15.78
N ARG A 23 17.00 20.08 -16.55
CA ARG A 23 18.19 20.05 -17.43
C ARG A 23 19.50 20.31 -16.68
N SER A 24 19.44 20.89 -15.49
CA SER A 24 20.63 21.15 -14.67
C SER A 24 21.29 19.85 -14.19
N PRO A 25 22.59 19.88 -13.80
CA PRO A 25 23.24 18.73 -13.17
C PRO A 25 22.51 18.20 -11.93
N ASP A 26 21.83 19.07 -11.19
CA ASP A 26 21.11 18.69 -9.97
C ASP A 26 19.83 17.92 -10.31
N GLY A 27 19.07 18.41 -11.30
CA GLY A 27 17.90 17.73 -11.84
C GLY A 27 18.24 16.36 -12.43
N GLN A 28 19.32 16.28 -13.23
CA GLN A 28 19.80 15.01 -13.78
C GLN A 28 20.27 14.02 -12.71
N ARG A 29 20.90 14.50 -11.63
CA ARG A 29 21.28 13.65 -10.49
C ARG A 29 20.06 13.08 -9.78
N LEU A 30 19.04 13.90 -9.52
CA LEU A 30 17.79 13.44 -8.91
C LEU A 30 17.06 12.42 -9.80
N GLN A 31 17.03 12.67 -11.10
CA GLN A 31 16.45 11.73 -12.06
C GLN A 31 17.20 10.39 -12.06
N ALA A 32 18.54 10.41 -12.09
CA ALA A 32 19.34 9.19 -12.05
C ALA A 32 19.14 8.40 -10.75
N VAL A 33 18.98 9.09 -9.60
CA VAL A 33 18.64 8.44 -8.32
C VAL A 33 17.26 7.78 -8.38
N HIS A 34 16.27 8.47 -8.94
CA HIS A 34 14.93 7.91 -9.12
C HIS A 34 14.95 6.69 -10.04
N GLU A 35 15.56 6.79 -11.22
CA GLU A 35 15.69 5.69 -12.18
C GLU A 35 16.43 4.48 -11.58
N ALA A 36 17.47 4.71 -10.77
CA ALA A 36 18.17 3.64 -10.07
C ALA A 36 17.29 2.95 -9.02
N ALA A 37 16.49 3.71 -8.27
CA ALA A 37 15.54 3.17 -7.30
C ALA A 37 14.41 2.37 -7.97
N GLU A 38 13.91 2.86 -9.12
CA GLU A 38 12.93 2.14 -9.92
C GLU A 38 13.50 0.84 -10.49
N ALA A 39 14.71 0.87 -11.08
CA ALA A 39 15.36 -0.32 -11.62
C ALA A 39 15.58 -1.39 -10.54
N ASP A 40 15.96 -0.96 -9.35
CA ASP A 40 16.14 -1.81 -8.19
C ASP A 40 14.82 -2.41 -7.67
N LEU A 41 13.74 -1.62 -7.62
CA LEU A 41 12.39 -2.15 -7.35
C LEU A 41 11.99 -3.22 -8.38
N GLN A 42 12.19 -2.96 -9.68
CA GLN A 42 11.85 -3.90 -10.74
C GLN A 42 12.65 -5.20 -10.66
N ALA A 43 13.95 -5.11 -10.34
CA ALA A 43 14.80 -6.29 -10.12
C ALA A 43 14.27 -7.14 -8.95
N TRP A 44 13.92 -6.51 -7.84
CA TRP A 44 13.33 -7.20 -6.69
C TRP A 44 11.99 -7.85 -7.02
N LEU A 45 11.09 -7.15 -7.73
CA LEU A 45 9.77 -7.66 -8.13
C LEU A 45 9.87 -8.89 -9.04
N ALA A 46 10.87 -8.95 -9.93
CA ALA A 46 11.10 -10.10 -10.79
C ALA A 46 11.38 -11.40 -10.00
N GLU A 47 11.84 -11.28 -8.76
CA GLU A 47 12.11 -12.39 -7.85
C GLU A 47 10.92 -12.72 -6.92
N GLN A 48 9.84 -11.93 -6.96
CA GLN A 48 8.67 -12.12 -6.09
C GLN A 48 7.54 -12.88 -6.81
N PRO A 49 7.41 -14.21 -6.64
CA PRO A 49 6.29 -14.94 -7.21
C PRO A 49 4.98 -14.41 -6.63
N GLY A 50 3.93 -14.34 -7.45
CA GLY A 50 2.59 -13.94 -6.98
C GLY A 50 2.42 -12.45 -6.67
N VAL A 51 3.43 -11.61 -6.92
CA VAL A 51 3.35 -10.16 -6.70
C VAL A 51 3.30 -9.41 -8.03
N VAL A 52 2.35 -8.49 -8.16
CA VAL A 52 2.26 -7.55 -9.28
C VAL A 52 1.98 -6.17 -8.72
N ILE A 53 2.79 -5.17 -9.08
CA ILE A 53 2.53 -3.76 -8.75
C ILE A 53 2.06 -3.06 -10.02
N HIS A 54 0.86 -2.49 -9.97
CA HIS A 54 0.24 -1.80 -11.11
C HIS A 54 0.61 -0.32 -11.11
N SER A 55 0.65 0.30 -9.94
CA SER A 55 1.07 1.68 -9.78
C SER A 55 1.66 1.92 -8.40
N HIS A 56 2.59 2.87 -8.32
CA HIS A 56 3.05 3.42 -7.07
C HIS A 56 3.50 4.87 -7.24
N GLY A 57 3.51 5.61 -6.14
CA GLY A 57 3.92 7.01 -6.08
C GLY A 57 2.80 7.93 -5.62
N GLY A 58 2.94 9.21 -5.94
CA GLY A 58 2.14 10.29 -5.36
C GLY A 58 3.04 11.22 -4.55
N TYR A 59 2.98 12.52 -4.86
CA TYR A 59 3.93 13.51 -4.31
C TYR A 59 3.85 13.57 -2.78
N VAL A 60 2.62 13.65 -2.26
CA VAL A 60 2.13 13.32 -0.91
C VAL A 60 0.60 13.37 -1.05
N PRO A 61 -0.18 12.32 -0.77
CA PRO A 61 0.22 11.05 -0.18
C PRO A 61 0.79 10.04 -1.19
N GLU A 62 1.72 9.22 -0.70
CA GLU A 62 2.17 8.02 -1.39
C GLU A 62 1.07 6.96 -1.41
N GLN A 63 0.89 6.33 -2.57
CA GLN A 63 -0.12 5.32 -2.83
C GLN A 63 0.50 4.18 -3.63
N TRP A 64 0.03 2.96 -3.37
CA TRP A 64 0.44 1.76 -4.11
C TRP A 64 -0.77 0.89 -4.41
N GLU A 65 -0.81 0.34 -5.62
CA GLU A 65 -1.86 -0.55 -6.09
C GLU A 65 -1.25 -1.78 -6.77
N GLY A 66 -1.83 -2.94 -6.50
CA GLY A 66 -1.31 -4.18 -7.06
C GLY A 66 -2.09 -5.42 -6.66
N GLN A 67 -1.42 -6.57 -6.78
CA GLN A 67 -1.90 -7.88 -6.36
C GLN A 67 -0.79 -8.63 -5.63
N VAL A 68 -1.15 -9.34 -4.55
CA VAL A 68 -0.28 -10.26 -3.81
C VAL A 68 -1.03 -11.57 -3.62
N ASP A 69 -0.46 -12.66 -4.14
CA ASP A 69 -0.95 -14.03 -4.00
C ASP A 69 -2.44 -14.21 -4.36
N GLY A 70 -2.91 -13.44 -5.35
CA GLY A 70 -4.29 -13.46 -5.86
C GLY A 70 -5.23 -12.44 -5.23
N HIS A 71 -4.78 -11.69 -4.23
CA HIS A 71 -5.55 -10.62 -3.58
C HIS A 71 -5.14 -9.26 -4.12
N SER A 72 -6.12 -8.46 -4.55
CA SER A 72 -5.83 -7.07 -4.90
C SER A 72 -5.52 -6.28 -3.63
N PHE A 73 -4.63 -5.30 -3.71
CA PHE A 73 -4.33 -4.43 -2.57
C PHE A 73 -4.28 -2.97 -2.96
N TYR A 74 -4.53 -2.13 -1.96
CA TYR A 74 -4.31 -0.70 -1.99
C TYR A 74 -3.61 -0.29 -0.70
N PHE A 75 -2.47 0.36 -0.84
CA PHE A 75 -1.79 1.01 0.26
C PHE A 75 -1.93 2.51 0.08
N ARG A 76 -2.17 3.21 1.19
CA ARG A 76 -2.27 4.65 1.19
C ARG A 76 -1.63 5.25 2.42
N GLU A 77 -0.73 6.19 2.20
CA GLU A 77 -0.27 7.11 3.23
C GLU A 77 -1.27 8.27 3.39
N ARG A 78 -1.42 8.80 4.60
CA ARG A 78 -2.08 10.06 4.91
C ARG A 78 -1.35 10.73 6.06
N ASP A 79 -0.75 11.88 5.77
CA ASP A 79 0.08 12.66 6.70
C ASP A 79 1.29 11.87 7.24
N THR A 80 1.08 11.08 8.29
CA THR A 80 2.09 10.22 8.92
C THR A 80 1.57 8.83 9.24
N GLU A 81 0.33 8.55 8.82
CA GLU A 81 -0.36 7.29 9.02
C GLU A 81 -0.49 6.59 7.67
N TRP A 82 -0.68 5.28 7.72
CA TRP A 82 -0.96 4.49 6.53
C TRP A 82 -1.95 3.39 6.84
N ASP A 83 -2.63 2.94 5.80
CA ASP A 83 -3.49 1.77 5.81
C ASP A 83 -3.19 0.86 4.60
N ILE A 84 -3.46 -0.43 4.77
CA ILE A 84 -3.45 -1.43 3.69
C ILE A 84 -4.83 -2.06 3.63
N GLU A 85 -5.49 -1.91 2.48
CA GLU A 85 -6.72 -2.59 2.13
C GLU A 85 -6.44 -3.74 1.16
N ILE A 86 -7.18 -4.85 1.29
CA ILE A 86 -7.24 -5.91 0.27
C ILE A 86 -8.64 -6.09 -0.29
N ASP A 87 -8.72 -6.62 -1.51
CA ASP A 87 -9.97 -7.03 -2.18
C ASP A 87 -11.01 -5.91 -2.26
N ARG A 88 -10.51 -4.72 -2.65
CA ARG A 88 -11.31 -3.51 -2.87
C ARG A 88 -12.42 -3.76 -3.89
N ARG A 89 -13.65 -3.47 -3.48
CA ARG A 89 -14.87 -3.65 -4.28
C ARG A 89 -15.76 -2.42 -4.17
N PRO A 90 -16.63 -2.16 -5.17
CA PRO A 90 -17.61 -1.10 -5.05
C PRO A 90 -18.44 -1.29 -3.77
N SER A 91 -18.39 -0.31 -2.88
CA SER A 91 -19.09 -0.30 -1.58
C SER A 91 -20.61 -0.18 -1.73
N GLY A 92 -21.10 0.07 -2.95
CA GLY A 92 -22.50 0.39 -3.24
C GLY A 92 -22.86 1.86 -2.98
N TRP A 93 -21.97 2.63 -2.36
CA TRP A 93 -22.12 4.07 -2.21
C TRP A 93 -21.60 4.80 -3.44
N VAL A 94 -22.28 5.89 -3.80
CA VAL A 94 -21.93 6.71 -4.95
C VAL A 94 -21.66 8.12 -4.44
N MET A 95 -20.48 8.66 -4.74
CA MET A 95 -20.23 10.07 -4.51
C MET A 95 -20.92 10.87 -5.62
N ARG A 96 -21.68 11.89 -5.24
CA ARG A 96 -22.08 12.92 -6.21
C ARG A 96 -20.84 13.74 -6.50
N SER A 97 -20.23 13.55 -7.66
CA SER A 97 -19.17 14.43 -8.15
C SER A 97 -19.66 15.88 -8.03
N GLY A 98 -18.88 16.71 -7.35
CA GLY A 98 -19.20 18.12 -7.17
C GLY A 98 -19.30 18.79 -8.54
N ASP A 99 -20.30 19.65 -8.67
CA ASP A 99 -20.59 20.43 -9.87
C ASP A 99 -19.39 21.31 -10.22
N THR A 100 -18.45 20.84 -11.04
CA THR A 100 -17.48 21.71 -11.70
C THR A 100 -18.23 22.46 -12.78
N GLY A 101 -18.85 23.57 -12.39
CA GLY A 101 -19.63 24.44 -13.26
C GLY A 101 -18.86 24.83 -14.51
N ASN A 102 -19.12 24.11 -15.59
CA ASN A 102 -18.92 24.52 -16.96
C ASN A 102 -20.24 24.19 -17.67
N ASP A 103 -21.13 25.18 -17.74
CA ASP A 103 -22.42 25.14 -18.43
C ASP A 103 -22.24 25.03 -19.95
N ASP A 104 -21.82 23.86 -20.45
CA ASP A 104 -21.92 23.52 -21.88
C ASP A 104 -22.87 22.33 -22.14
N GLY A 105 -23.79 22.09 -21.19
CA GLY A 105 -24.93 21.18 -21.36
C GLY A 105 -24.59 19.71 -21.62
N THR A 106 -23.31 19.31 -21.59
CA THR A 106 -22.85 17.98 -22.02
C THR A 106 -21.76 17.40 -21.12
N THR A 107 -21.96 17.41 -19.80
CA THR A 107 -21.19 16.55 -18.89
C THR A 107 -22.12 15.49 -18.31
N PRO A 108 -21.94 14.20 -18.67
CA PRO A 108 -22.54 13.13 -17.90
C PRO A 108 -22.04 13.28 -16.47
N ASN A 109 -22.96 13.46 -15.52
CA ASN A 109 -22.68 13.36 -14.09
C ASN A 109 -22.01 12.00 -13.83
N GLN A 110 -20.69 11.95 -13.86
CA GLN A 110 -19.94 10.72 -13.63
C GLN A 110 -20.04 10.43 -12.14
N ARG A 111 -20.91 9.48 -11.83
CA ARG A 111 -21.16 8.95 -10.50
C ARG A 111 -20.08 7.93 -10.20
N ASP A 112 -19.01 8.34 -9.55
CA ASP A 112 -17.95 7.41 -9.16
C ASP A 112 -18.40 6.61 -7.92
N ALA A 113 -18.47 5.30 -8.05
CA ALA A 113 -18.75 4.40 -6.95
C ALA A 113 -17.57 4.45 -5.96
N ILE A 114 -17.86 4.57 -4.67
CA ILE A 114 -16.86 4.48 -3.62
C ILE A 114 -16.38 3.02 -3.60
N VAL A 115 -15.07 2.80 -3.73
CA VAL A 115 -14.46 1.47 -3.71
C VAL A 115 -13.72 1.28 -2.39
N GLU A 116 -14.04 0.21 -1.65
CA GLU A 116 -13.50 -0.08 -0.31
C GLU A 116 -13.14 -1.57 -0.21
N GLY A 117 -12.07 -1.87 0.50
CA GLY A 117 -11.60 -3.22 0.79
C GLY A 117 -11.58 -3.52 2.29
N ASP A 118 -11.08 -4.70 2.64
CA ASP A 118 -10.85 -5.05 4.03
C ASP A 118 -9.52 -4.43 4.49
N VAL A 119 -9.56 -3.54 5.47
CA VAL A 119 -8.35 -2.96 6.09
C VAL A 119 -7.66 -4.05 6.91
N ILE A 120 -6.48 -4.48 6.48
CA ILE A 120 -5.74 -5.57 7.13
C ILE A 120 -4.66 -5.09 8.09
N ALA A 121 -4.19 -3.84 7.90
CA ALA A 121 -3.16 -3.23 8.73
C ALA A 121 -3.24 -1.71 8.63
N THR A 122 -2.86 -1.06 9.74
CA THR A 122 -2.68 0.38 9.82
C THR A 122 -1.43 0.68 10.64
N GLY A 123 -0.75 1.78 10.38
CA GLY A 123 0.39 2.17 11.20
C GLY A 123 0.89 3.58 10.91
N ARG A 124 2.14 3.82 11.29
CA ARG A 124 2.82 5.11 11.10
C ARG A 124 3.99 4.97 10.14
N THR A 125 4.31 6.03 9.41
CA THR A 125 5.49 6.08 8.53
C THR A 125 6.80 5.97 9.30
N THR A 126 6.78 6.24 10.61
CA THR A 126 7.91 6.03 11.52
C THR A 126 8.01 4.60 12.06
N ALA A 127 7.17 3.67 11.61
CA ALA A 127 7.23 2.28 12.06
C ALA A 127 8.51 1.61 11.56
N GLU A 128 9.09 0.75 12.40
CA GLU A 128 10.22 -0.07 11.99
C GLU A 128 9.84 -0.92 10.77
N GLY A 129 10.71 -0.95 9.77
CA GLY A 129 10.49 -1.71 8.54
C GLY A 129 9.58 -1.03 7.51
N TYR A 130 9.07 0.19 7.75
CA TYR A 130 8.28 0.93 6.75
C TYR A 130 9.01 1.13 5.41
N GLY A 131 10.34 1.29 5.48
CA GLY A 131 11.22 1.44 4.32
C GLY A 131 11.33 2.89 3.85
N ASP A 132 12.52 3.26 3.37
CA ASP A 132 12.82 4.60 2.84
C ASP A 132 12.87 4.62 1.31
N SER A 133 13.15 3.47 0.69
CA SER A 133 13.15 3.27 -0.76
C SER A 133 11.87 2.60 -1.28
N PRO A 134 11.51 2.78 -2.57
CA PRO A 134 10.38 2.08 -3.19
C PRO A 134 10.45 0.56 -3.01
N ARG A 135 11.65 -0.03 -3.15
CA ARG A 135 11.88 -1.46 -2.95
C ARG A 135 11.57 -1.91 -1.51
N GLU A 136 12.08 -1.19 -0.52
CA GLU A 136 11.82 -1.51 0.89
C GLU A 136 10.34 -1.36 1.23
N ARG A 137 9.67 -0.33 0.69
CA ARG A 137 8.25 -0.11 0.90
C ARG A 137 7.39 -1.18 0.25
N ALA A 138 7.73 -1.59 -0.97
CA ALA A 138 7.08 -2.72 -1.63
C ALA A 138 7.26 -4.01 -0.81
N ALA A 139 8.47 -4.27 -0.30
CA ALA A 139 8.75 -5.42 0.56
C ALA A 139 7.92 -5.38 1.85
N PHE A 140 7.80 -4.21 2.48
CA PHE A 140 6.98 -3.99 3.66
C PHE A 140 5.50 -4.32 3.40
N ILE A 141 4.93 -3.77 2.33
CA ILE A 141 3.51 -3.98 1.96
C ILE A 141 3.27 -5.47 1.66
N VAL A 142 4.11 -6.09 0.84
CA VAL A 142 3.99 -7.50 0.46
C VAL A 142 4.12 -8.42 1.67
N ALA A 143 5.08 -8.17 2.56
CA ALA A 143 5.26 -8.95 3.78
C ALA A 143 4.03 -8.84 4.69
N THR A 144 3.49 -7.64 4.86
CA THR A 144 2.29 -7.39 5.68
C THR A 144 1.07 -8.15 5.14
N ILE A 145 0.85 -8.13 3.83
CA ILE A 145 -0.25 -8.86 3.19
C ILE A 145 -0.06 -10.38 3.37
N ARG A 146 1.14 -10.89 3.07
CA ARG A 146 1.43 -12.33 3.20
C ARG A 146 1.27 -12.84 4.61
N GLU A 147 1.71 -12.07 5.59
CA GLU A 147 1.53 -12.40 7.00
C GLU A 147 0.04 -12.45 7.35
N HIS A 148 -0.76 -11.47 6.88
CA HIS A 148 -2.20 -11.47 7.08
C HIS A 148 -2.86 -12.72 6.48
N LEU A 149 -2.61 -13.01 5.20
CA LEU A 149 -3.17 -14.16 4.50
C LEU A 149 -2.77 -15.49 5.17
N THR A 150 -1.50 -15.59 5.59
CA THR A 150 -1.01 -16.76 6.33
C THR A 150 -1.75 -16.94 7.65
N ARG A 151 -1.97 -15.85 8.39
CA ARG A 151 -2.74 -15.89 9.65
C ARG A 151 -4.19 -16.27 9.43
N GLN A 152 -4.82 -15.77 8.36
CA GLN A 152 -6.21 -16.05 8.03
C GLN A 152 -6.43 -17.52 7.64
N ALA A 153 -5.51 -18.12 6.89
CA ALA A 153 -5.64 -19.50 6.41
C ALA A 153 -5.15 -20.57 7.40
N CYS A 154 -4.47 -20.18 8.48
CA CYS A 154 -3.79 -21.14 9.35
C CYS A 154 -4.75 -21.93 10.25
N THR A 155 -4.74 -23.26 10.12
CA THR A 155 -5.44 -24.19 11.02
C THR A 155 -4.58 -24.62 12.21
N HIS A 156 -3.46 -23.92 12.45
CA HIS A 156 -2.43 -24.23 13.43
C HIS A 156 -1.90 -25.69 13.36
N PRO A 157 -1.35 -26.11 12.21
CA PRO A 157 -0.82 -27.47 12.08
C PRO A 157 0.39 -27.69 13.01
N GLY A 158 0.56 -28.92 13.47
CA GLY A 158 1.78 -29.34 14.17
C GLY A 158 1.91 -28.87 15.62
N LEU A 159 0.88 -28.27 16.24
CA LEU A 159 0.92 -27.88 17.65
C LEU A 159 1.16 -29.07 18.59
N GLU A 160 0.59 -30.24 18.28
CA GLU A 160 0.79 -31.45 19.08
C GLU A 160 2.24 -31.96 18.99
N ALA A 161 2.81 -31.98 17.79
CA ALA A 161 4.21 -32.37 17.58
C ALA A 161 5.16 -31.39 18.29
N LEU A 162 4.87 -30.09 18.23
CA LEU A 162 5.64 -29.07 18.94
C LEU A 162 5.52 -29.24 20.47
N ALA A 163 4.32 -29.50 20.98
CA ALA A 163 4.11 -29.75 22.41
C ALA A 163 4.87 -31.00 22.89
N ALA A 164 4.92 -32.06 22.07
CA ALA A 164 5.68 -33.28 22.38
C ALA A 164 7.19 -33.01 22.51
N VAL A 165 7.75 -32.15 21.65
CA VAL A 165 9.16 -31.75 21.71
C VAL A 165 9.44 -30.84 22.91
N LEU A 166 8.55 -29.89 23.19
CA LEU A 166 8.72 -28.92 24.27
C LEU A 166 8.39 -29.48 25.66
N GLY A 167 7.65 -30.59 25.75
CA GLY A 167 7.15 -31.15 27.01
C GLY A 167 6.06 -30.30 27.68
N VAL A 168 5.55 -29.27 27.00
CA VAL A 168 4.50 -28.36 27.45
C VAL A 168 3.57 -28.01 26.29
N PRO A 169 2.29 -27.65 26.54
CA PRO A 169 1.39 -27.22 25.48
C PRO A 169 1.96 -26.05 24.67
N ALA A 170 1.92 -26.16 23.35
CA ALA A 170 2.34 -25.10 22.45
C ALA A 170 1.34 -23.94 22.53
N ARG A 171 1.78 -22.80 23.08
CA ARG A 171 0.96 -21.58 23.22
C ARG A 171 1.08 -20.61 22.04
N TRP A 172 1.74 -21.07 20.97
CA TRP A 172 2.09 -20.27 19.81
C TRP A 172 2.26 -21.16 18.59
N CYS A 173 1.76 -20.70 17.45
CA CYS A 173 1.88 -21.43 16.18
C CYS A 173 3.06 -20.90 15.36
N PRO A 174 4.05 -21.74 15.01
CA PRO A 174 5.21 -21.31 14.24
C PRO A 174 4.90 -20.91 12.80
N THR A 175 3.79 -21.40 12.25
CA THR A 175 3.39 -21.10 10.87
C THR A 175 2.81 -19.71 10.73
N CYS A 176 2.03 -19.22 11.70
CA CYS A 176 1.29 -17.95 11.58
C CYS A 176 1.62 -16.91 12.64
N GLY A 177 2.47 -17.23 13.61
CA GLY A 177 2.88 -16.27 14.64
C GLY A 177 1.83 -15.97 15.71
N ILE A 178 0.61 -16.53 15.61
CA ILE A 178 -0.47 -16.27 16.57
C ILE A 178 -0.25 -17.07 17.85
N ARG A 179 -0.53 -16.43 18.99
CA ARG A 179 -0.68 -17.11 20.28
C ARG A 179 -1.97 -17.92 20.29
N VAL A 180 -1.83 -19.23 20.40
CA VAL A 180 -2.95 -20.15 20.52
C VAL A 180 -3.35 -20.15 21.99
N ARG A 181 -4.53 -19.62 22.32
CA ARG A 181 -5.08 -19.78 23.67
C ARG A 181 -5.38 -21.27 23.87
N ASP A 182 -5.11 -21.80 25.07
CA ASP A 182 -5.50 -23.17 25.43
C ASP A 182 -6.97 -23.34 25.01
N GLN A 183 -7.24 -24.25 24.06
CA GLN A 183 -8.60 -24.65 23.75
C GLN A 183 -9.14 -25.43 24.96
N GLY A 184 -9.51 -24.69 26.00
CA GLY A 184 -10.17 -25.22 27.18
C GLY A 184 -11.65 -25.36 26.89
N VAL A 185 -12.08 -26.54 26.45
CA VAL A 185 -13.43 -27.08 26.74
C VAL A 185 -13.32 -28.61 26.96
N THR A 186 -13.15 -28.94 28.24
CA THR A 186 -13.71 -30.07 29.02
C THR A 186 -13.58 -31.52 28.51
N ARG A 187 -12.62 -32.26 29.08
CA ARG A 187 -12.89 -33.51 29.82
C ARG A 187 -13.77 -33.13 31.01
N GLU A 188 -14.89 -33.76 31.39
CA GLU A 188 -15.24 -35.17 31.65
C GLU A 188 -16.71 -35.15 32.17
N PRO A 189 -17.36 -36.28 32.53
CA PRO A 189 -17.04 -37.69 32.29
C PRO A 189 -18.06 -38.42 31.38
#